data_AF-A0A956M3K8-F1
#
_entry.id   AF-A0A956M3K8-F1
#
_cell.length_a   1.000
_cell.length_b   1.000
_cell.length_c   1.000
_cell.angle_alpha   90.00
_cell.angle_beta   90.00
_cell.angle_gamma   90.00
#
_symmetry.space_group_name_H-M   'P 1'
#
loop_
_entity.id
_entity.type
_entity.pdbx_description
1 polymer ?
#
loop_
_entity_poly.entity_id
_entity_poly.type
_entity_poly.pdbx_seq_one_letter_code
_entity_poly.pdbx_strand_id
1 'polypeptide(L)'
;MAKAPQALVGGQAVIEGVMMRAPGGVACAVRRPDGTIAVRYDEHVPFTKKVKPFGLPILRGAATLVEAMVLGTSTLMWSAEESAKEEERRETKPWEKIGFGAVTVLSFAFGLFLFFWVPLWLTDLTGVQGRATYNLVDGVFRLAIFFLYLFLITRWGEMRRVFQYHGAEHKTIHAWEAELPLTVENVKAQTTLHPRCGTTFLVVVV
;
A
#
# COMPACT_ATOMS: atom_id res chain seq x y z
N MET A 1 -28.71 23.52 -13.68
CA MET A 1 -27.53 23.91 -12.88
C MET A 1 -26.40 22.95 -13.26
N ALA A 2 -25.29 23.46 -13.81
CA ALA A 2 -24.14 22.62 -14.15
C ALA A 2 -23.50 22.10 -12.86
N LYS A 3 -23.39 20.78 -12.71
CA LYS A 3 -22.77 20.11 -11.56
C LYS A 3 -21.29 20.51 -11.46
N ALA A 4 -20.84 20.84 -10.25
CA ALA A 4 -19.41 20.99 -9.99
C ALA A 4 -18.69 19.67 -10.32
N PRO A 5 -17.49 19.70 -10.93
CA PRO A 5 -16.74 18.48 -11.21
C PRO A 5 -16.45 17.77 -9.89
N GLN A 6 -16.85 16.49 -9.79
CA GLN A 6 -16.55 15.66 -8.63
C GLN A 6 -15.03 15.65 -8.41
N ALA A 7 -14.61 15.99 -7.20
CA ALA A 7 -13.20 15.98 -6.86
C ALA A 7 -12.65 14.55 -6.96
N LEU A 8 -11.52 14.40 -7.65
CA LEU A 8 -10.85 13.10 -7.76
C LEU A 8 -10.33 12.68 -6.38
N VAL A 9 -10.88 11.59 -5.84
CA VAL A 9 -10.45 11.00 -4.57
C VAL A 9 -9.71 9.69 -4.82
N GLY A 10 -8.65 9.49 -4.06
CA GLY A 10 -7.94 8.22 -3.95
C GLY A 10 -7.56 7.96 -2.50
N GLY A 11 -7.01 6.78 -2.22
CA GLY A 11 -6.57 6.46 -0.88
C GLY A 11 -5.46 5.42 -0.84
N GLN A 12 -5.17 5.00 0.38
CA GLN A 12 -4.24 3.92 0.70
C GLN A 12 -4.70 3.28 2.01
N ALA A 13 -4.74 1.95 2.06
CA ALA A 13 -4.87 1.24 3.32
C ALA A 13 -3.60 1.41 4.19
N VAL A 14 -3.80 1.68 5.47
CA VAL A 14 -2.73 1.75 6.46
C VAL A 14 -2.98 0.73 7.57
N ILE A 15 -2.09 0.64 8.56
CA ILE A 15 -2.27 -0.29 9.68
C ILE A 15 -3.49 0.18 10.47
N GLU A 16 -4.48 -0.70 10.62
CA GLU A 16 -5.73 -0.41 11.32
C GLU A 16 -6.54 0.78 10.76
N GLY A 17 -6.36 1.15 9.49
CA GLY A 17 -6.97 2.38 9.00
C GLY A 17 -6.91 2.60 7.50
N VAL A 18 -7.39 3.77 7.10
CA VAL A 18 -7.40 4.24 5.71
C VAL A 18 -6.93 5.69 5.66
N MET A 19 -6.06 5.98 4.69
CA MET A 19 -5.74 7.33 4.26
C MET A 19 -6.51 7.65 2.98
N MET A 20 -7.12 8.84 2.94
CA MET A 20 -7.85 9.39 1.80
C MET A 20 -7.20 10.70 1.37
N ARG A 21 -7.02 10.88 0.06
CA ARG A 21 -6.47 12.09 -0.56
C ARG A 21 -7.49 12.70 -1.51
N ALA A 22 -7.72 13.99 -1.35
CA ALA A 22 -8.55 14.82 -2.22
C ALA A 22 -7.80 16.13 -2.57
N PRO A 23 -8.29 16.92 -3.54
CA PRO A 23 -7.77 18.27 -3.75
C PRO A 23 -7.87 19.09 -2.46
N GLY A 24 -6.73 19.58 -1.97
CA GLY A 24 -6.63 20.43 -0.77
C GLY A 24 -6.12 19.71 0.47
N GLY A 25 -6.20 18.39 0.56
CA GLY A 25 -5.78 17.71 1.79
C GLY A 25 -5.69 16.19 1.74
N VAL A 26 -5.07 15.66 2.77
CA VAL A 26 -4.95 14.24 3.07
C VAL A 26 -5.53 14.01 4.46
N ALA A 27 -6.42 13.04 4.59
CA ALA A 27 -6.99 12.62 5.86
C ALA A 27 -6.64 11.15 6.13
N CYS A 28 -6.22 10.82 7.35
CA CYS A 28 -5.96 9.44 7.77
C CYS A 28 -6.78 9.12 9.01
N ALA A 29 -7.51 8.02 8.97
CA ALA A 29 -8.33 7.53 10.09
C ALA A 29 -7.85 6.14 10.50
N VAL A 30 -7.52 5.96 11.78
CA VAL A 30 -6.93 4.74 12.34
C VAL A 30 -7.70 4.30 13.58
N ARG A 31 -8.06 3.02 13.65
CA ARG A 31 -8.68 2.40 14.80
C ARG A 31 -7.63 2.06 15.85
N ARG A 32 -7.76 2.63 17.04
CA ARG A 32 -6.92 2.31 18.20
C ARG A 32 -7.35 1.00 18.87
N PRO A 33 -6.50 0.40 19.73
CA PRO A 33 -6.85 -0.81 20.48
C PRO A 33 -8.10 -0.68 21.35
N ASP A 34 -8.35 0.51 21.91
CA ASP A 34 -9.54 0.85 22.70
C ASP A 34 -10.85 0.98 21.87
N GLY A 35 -10.74 0.82 20.54
CA GLY A 35 -11.85 0.94 19.60
C GLY A 35 -12.19 2.37 19.18
N THR A 36 -11.50 3.38 19.70
CA THR A 36 -11.65 4.77 19.24
C THR A 36 -10.98 4.99 17.89
N ILE A 37 -11.41 6.02 17.15
CA ILE A 37 -10.83 6.38 15.86
C ILE A 37 -9.99 7.64 16.01
N ALA A 38 -8.68 7.52 15.80
CA ALA A 38 -7.78 8.65 15.64
C ALA A 38 -7.89 9.20 14.21
N VAL A 39 -8.02 10.52 14.07
CA VAL A 39 -8.07 11.17 12.76
C VAL A 39 -7.00 12.24 12.67
N ARG A 40 -6.22 12.20 11.58
CA ARG A 40 -5.26 13.25 11.22
C ARG A 40 -5.68 13.85 9.89
N TYR A 41 -5.69 15.18 9.81
CA TYR A 41 -5.89 15.91 8.56
C TYR A 41 -4.69 16.83 8.32
N ASP A 42 -4.12 16.72 7.13
CA ASP A 42 -2.98 17.51 6.67
C ASP A 42 -3.40 18.27 5.41
N GLU A 43 -3.30 19.61 5.44
CA GLU A 43 -3.49 20.41 4.22
C GLU A 43 -2.36 20.08 3.24
N HIS A 44 -2.74 19.77 2.00
CA HIS A 44 -1.78 19.22 1.05
C HIS A 44 -1.88 19.91 -0.31
N VAL A 45 -0.82 20.64 -0.64
CA VAL A 45 -0.59 21.23 -1.95
C VAL A 45 0.50 20.45 -2.67
N PRO A 46 0.23 19.89 -3.87
CA PRO A 46 1.21 19.12 -4.63
C PRO A 46 2.51 19.87 -4.86
N PHE A 47 3.64 19.21 -4.67
CA PHE A 47 4.97 19.77 -4.91
C PHE A 47 5.13 20.30 -6.33
N THR A 48 4.51 19.63 -7.31
CA THR A 48 4.45 20.03 -8.72
C THR A 48 3.79 21.39 -8.95
N LYS A 49 2.90 21.82 -8.04
CA LYS A 49 2.30 23.17 -8.05
C LYS A 49 3.14 24.21 -7.32
N LYS A 50 3.95 23.79 -6.34
CA LYS A 50 4.85 24.67 -5.58
C LYS A 50 6.08 25.06 -6.40
N VAL A 51 6.60 24.15 -7.22
CA VAL A 51 7.89 24.34 -7.93
C VAL A 51 7.71 24.06 -9.43
N LYS A 52 7.73 25.13 -10.25
CA LYS A 52 7.37 25.11 -11.69
C LYS A 52 8.06 24.02 -12.53
N PRO A 53 9.39 23.77 -12.42
CA PRO A 53 10.05 22.72 -13.19
C PRO A 53 9.48 21.31 -12.97
N PHE A 54 8.98 21.00 -11.76
CA PHE A 54 8.37 19.71 -11.45
C PHE A 54 6.94 19.57 -12.01
N GLY A 55 6.43 20.58 -12.72
CA GLY A 55 5.19 20.46 -13.50
C GLY A 55 5.34 19.78 -14.86
N LEU A 56 6.57 19.63 -15.37
CA LEU A 56 6.85 19.05 -16.70
C LEU A 56 6.61 17.53 -16.72
N PRO A 57 6.06 16.91 -17.79
CA PRO A 57 5.53 15.53 -17.76
C PRO A 57 6.41 14.45 -17.11
N ILE A 58 7.72 14.43 -17.39
CA ILE A 58 8.67 13.46 -16.81
C ILE A 58 8.98 13.80 -15.35
N LEU A 59 9.36 15.06 -15.08
CA LEU A 59 9.68 15.53 -13.73
C LEU A 59 8.47 15.51 -12.79
N ARG A 60 7.27 15.70 -13.35
CA ARG A 60 5.98 15.60 -12.68
C ARG A 60 5.72 14.19 -12.22
N GLY A 61 5.97 13.19 -13.07
CA GLY A 61 5.84 11.79 -12.68
C GLY A 61 6.75 11.46 -11.50
N ALA A 62 8.03 11.76 -11.61
CA ALA A 62 9.01 11.53 -10.55
C ALA A 62 8.67 12.26 -9.24
N ALA A 63 8.35 13.56 -9.31
CA ALA A 63 7.94 14.36 -8.15
C ALA A 63 6.68 13.81 -7.49
N THR A 64 5.68 13.40 -8.28
CA THR A 64 4.43 12.84 -7.77
C THR A 64 4.67 11.49 -7.09
N LEU A 65 5.54 10.65 -7.64
CA LEU A 65 5.91 9.37 -7.05
C LEU A 65 6.62 9.57 -5.70
N VAL A 66 7.63 10.44 -5.65
CA VAL A 66 8.36 10.75 -4.40
C VAL A 66 7.40 11.32 -3.35
N GLU A 67 6.54 12.26 -3.73
CA GLU A 67 5.53 12.81 -2.83
C GLU A 67 4.58 11.74 -2.30
N ALA A 68 4.09 10.84 -3.17
CA ALA A 68 3.22 9.73 -2.77
C ALA A 68 3.94 8.77 -1.82
N MET A 69 5.22 8.46 -2.06
CA MET A 69 6.02 7.63 -1.16
C MET A 69 6.20 8.28 0.21
N VAL A 70 6.54 9.57 0.26
CA VAL A 70 6.73 10.30 1.53
C VAL A 70 5.43 10.36 2.34
N LEU A 71 4.31 10.68 1.69
CA LEU A 71 2.99 10.69 2.35
C LEU A 71 2.57 9.29 2.79
N GLY A 72 2.77 8.29 1.93
CA GLY A 72 2.45 6.90 2.20
C GLY A 72 3.22 6.34 3.39
N THR A 73 4.54 6.58 3.46
CA THR A 73 5.36 6.13 4.59
C THR A 73 5.03 6.89 5.87
N SER A 74 4.85 8.21 5.81
CA SER A 74 4.48 9.04 6.97
C SER A 74 3.13 8.61 7.58
N THR A 75 2.14 8.32 6.74
CA THR A 75 0.81 7.88 7.19
C THR A 75 0.84 6.45 7.74
N LEU A 76 1.63 5.55 7.14
CA LEU A 76 1.87 4.21 7.66
C LEU A 76 2.54 4.24 9.03
N MET A 77 3.60 5.03 9.20
CA MET A 77 4.31 5.16 10.48
C MET A 77 3.39 5.69 11.57
N TRP A 78 2.63 6.75 11.27
CA TRP A 78 1.65 7.29 12.22
C TRP A 78 0.54 6.27 12.56
N SER A 79 0.06 5.50 11.57
CA SER A 79 -0.93 4.46 11.83
C SER A 79 -0.40 3.34 12.71
N ALA A 80 0.86 2.95 12.53
CA ALA A 80 1.52 1.97 13.38
C ALA A 80 1.58 2.46 14.83
N GLU A 81 2.02 3.70 15.02
CA GLU A 81 2.08 4.34 16.34
C GLU A 81 0.70 4.39 17.01
N GLU A 82 -0.33 4.93 16.33
CA GLU A 82 -1.69 4.98 16.89
C GLU A 82 -2.26 3.60 17.22
N SER A 83 -1.97 2.59 16.39
CA SER A 83 -2.43 1.22 16.62
C SER A 83 -1.73 0.53 17.80
N ALA A 84 -0.56 1.03 18.24
CA ALA A 84 0.26 0.43 19.28
C ALA A 84 0.22 1.15 20.64
N LYS A 85 -0.48 2.28 20.77
CA LYS A 85 -0.48 3.16 21.97
C LYS A 85 -0.83 2.51 23.31
N GLU A 86 -1.52 1.37 23.32
CA GLU A 86 -1.79 0.62 24.57
C GLU A 86 -0.77 -0.50 24.85
N GLU A 87 -0.04 -0.98 23.84
CA GLU A 87 0.97 -2.03 23.99
C GLU A 87 2.31 -1.51 24.54
N GLU A 88 2.59 -0.20 24.45
CA GLU A 88 3.81 0.45 24.98
C GLU A 88 3.96 0.34 26.51
N ARG A 89 2.96 -0.16 27.24
CA ARG A 89 3.09 -0.48 28.68
C ARG A 89 3.76 -1.84 28.94
N ARG A 90 4.14 -2.60 27.91
CA ARG A 90 4.92 -3.84 28.00
C ARG A 90 6.40 -3.55 27.73
N GLU A 91 7.28 -4.26 28.45
CA GLU A 91 8.74 -4.10 28.33
C GLU A 91 9.20 -4.26 26.87
N THR A 92 9.94 -3.27 26.37
CA THR A 92 10.45 -3.28 25.00
C THR A 92 11.43 -4.42 24.80
N LYS A 93 11.11 -5.34 23.89
CA LYS A 93 11.99 -6.49 23.59
C LYS A 93 13.26 -5.98 22.88
N PRO A 94 14.41 -6.67 23.00
CA PRO A 94 15.66 -6.23 22.37
C PRO A 94 15.56 -6.01 20.85
N TRP A 95 14.70 -6.75 20.16
CA TRP A 95 14.47 -6.61 18.72
C TRP A 95 13.55 -5.43 18.36
N GLU A 96 12.79 -4.88 19.31
CA GLU A 96 11.98 -3.66 19.12
C GLU A 96 12.84 -2.39 19.18
N LYS A 97 14.09 -2.49 19.63
CA LYS A 97 15.10 -1.42 19.58
C LYS A 97 15.76 -1.29 18.20
N ILE A 98 15.46 -2.20 17.27
CA ILE A 98 15.96 -2.11 15.89
C ILE A 98 15.25 -0.93 15.23
N GLY A 99 15.99 0.17 15.03
CA GLY A 99 15.44 1.37 14.41
C GLY A 99 14.89 1.11 13.01
N PHE A 100 13.91 1.92 12.59
CA PHE A 100 13.22 1.82 11.30
C PHE A 100 14.17 1.65 10.10
N GLY A 101 15.31 2.35 10.09
CA GLY A 101 16.33 2.23 9.04
C GLY A 101 16.93 0.82 8.95
N ALA A 102 17.22 0.18 10.08
CA ALA A 102 17.75 -1.18 10.10
C ALA A 102 16.69 -2.20 9.68
N VAL A 103 15.44 -2.06 10.14
CA VAL A 103 14.32 -2.90 9.69
C VAL A 103 14.13 -2.78 8.17
N THR A 104 14.23 -1.57 7.63
CA THR A 104 14.11 -1.31 6.19
C THR A 104 15.22 -2.01 5.41
N VAL A 105 16.49 -1.87 5.83
CA VAL A 105 17.63 -2.53 5.19
C VAL A 105 17.49 -4.05 5.26
N LEU A 106 17.13 -4.60 6.41
CA LEU A 106 16.93 -6.04 6.59
C LEU A 106 15.80 -6.58 5.71
N SER A 107 14.68 -5.85 5.62
CA SER A 107 13.54 -6.22 4.77
C SER A 107 13.91 -6.19 3.30
N PHE A 108 14.69 -5.19 2.87
CA PHE A 108 15.16 -5.09 1.49
C PHE A 108 16.16 -6.21 1.15
N ALA A 109 17.11 -6.50 2.06
CA ALA A 109 18.05 -7.60 1.92
C ALA A 109 17.34 -8.95 1.85
N PHE A 110 16.33 -9.18 2.71
CA PHE A 110 15.50 -10.38 2.67
C PHE A 110 14.73 -10.51 1.36
N GLY A 111 14.18 -9.40 0.84
CA GLY A 111 13.54 -9.36 -0.48
C GLY A 111 14.49 -9.75 -1.60
N LEU A 112 15.70 -9.18 -1.64
CA LEU A 112 16.73 -9.54 -2.63
C LEU A 112 17.12 -11.01 -2.51
N PHE A 113 17.33 -11.49 -1.28
CA PHE A 113 17.64 -12.89 -1.03
C PHE A 113 16.53 -13.80 -1.57
N LEU A 114 15.28 -13.58 -1.17
CA LEU A 114 14.15 -14.44 -1.50
C LEU A 114 13.78 -14.40 -2.99
N PHE A 115 13.80 -13.22 -3.63
CA PHE A 115 13.31 -13.07 -5.00
C PHE A 115 14.40 -13.05 -6.07
N PHE A 116 15.67 -12.86 -5.73
CA PHE A 116 16.76 -12.91 -6.70
C PHE A 116 17.71 -14.08 -6.45
N TRP A 117 18.21 -14.23 -5.23
CA TRP A 117 19.23 -15.25 -4.97
C TRP A 117 18.65 -16.67 -4.91
N VAL A 118 17.54 -16.89 -4.19
CA VAL A 118 16.93 -18.22 -4.04
C VAL A 118 16.51 -18.84 -5.39
N PRO A 119 15.83 -18.15 -6.33
CA PRO A 119 15.48 -18.74 -7.63
C PRO A 119 16.71 -19.17 -8.44
N LEU A 120 17.76 -18.37 -8.46
CA LEU A 120 19.01 -18.69 -9.16
C LEU A 120 19.68 -19.91 -8.54
N TRP A 121 19.80 -19.93 -7.21
CA TRP A 121 20.38 -21.05 -6.49
C TRP A 121 19.59 -22.35 -6.73
N LEU A 122 18.26 -22.31 -6.70
CA LEU A 122 17.42 -23.47 -7.02
C LEU A 122 17.61 -23.92 -8.48
N THR A 123 17.76 -22.99 -9.41
CA THR A 123 18.02 -23.30 -10.82
C THR A 123 19.38 -23.98 -11.00
N ASP A 124 20.42 -23.50 -10.32
CA ASP A 124 21.76 -24.10 -10.37
C ASP A 124 21.76 -25.55 -9.87
N LEU A 125 20.96 -25.86 -8.84
CA LEU A 125 20.80 -27.23 -8.33
C LEU A 125 20.20 -28.20 -9.34
N THR A 126 19.48 -27.71 -10.35
CA THR A 126 18.92 -28.56 -11.42
C THR A 126 19.96 -29.03 -12.43
N GLY A 127 21.16 -28.42 -12.45
CA GLY A 127 22.25 -28.79 -13.36
C GLY A 127 22.00 -28.45 -14.83
N VAL A 128 20.98 -27.64 -15.14
CA VAL A 128 20.63 -27.25 -16.51
C VAL A 128 21.71 -26.36 -17.11
N GLN A 129 22.28 -26.76 -18.25
CA GLN A 129 23.41 -26.06 -18.88
C GLN A 129 23.02 -25.17 -20.07
N GLY A 130 21.84 -25.39 -20.66
CA GLY A 130 21.36 -24.60 -21.80
C GLY A 130 20.87 -23.23 -21.36
N ARG A 131 21.30 -22.15 -22.03
CA ARG A 131 20.88 -20.77 -21.68
C ARG A 131 19.36 -20.58 -21.70
N ALA A 132 18.70 -21.12 -22.73
CA ALA A 132 17.24 -21.00 -22.87
C ALA A 132 16.49 -21.80 -21.79
N THR A 133 16.92 -23.04 -21.53
CA THR A 133 16.30 -23.90 -20.52
C THR A 133 16.58 -23.42 -19.10
N TYR A 134 17.76 -22.85 -18.83
CA TYR A 134 18.10 -22.23 -17.56
C TYR A 134 17.14 -21.07 -17.25
N ASN A 135 16.97 -20.14 -18.19
CA ASN A 135 16.07 -19.00 -18.02
C ASN A 135 14.61 -19.42 -17.85
N LEU A 136 14.18 -20.48 -18.53
CA LEU A 136 12.84 -21.03 -18.36
C LEU A 136 12.64 -21.60 -16.95
N VAL A 137 13.60 -22.38 -16.46
CA VAL A 137 13.55 -22.99 -15.12
C VAL A 137 13.64 -21.92 -14.02
N ASP A 138 14.53 -20.93 -14.15
CA ASP A 138 14.57 -19.79 -13.22
C ASP A 138 13.25 -19.02 -13.20
N GLY A 139 12.66 -18.78 -14.36
CA GLY A 139 11.34 -18.16 -14.49
C GLY A 139 10.25 -18.94 -13.73
N VAL A 140 10.26 -20.28 -13.84
CA VAL A 140 9.33 -21.14 -13.10
C VAL A 140 9.54 -21.04 -11.59
N PHE A 141 10.78 -21.13 -11.10
CA PHE A 141 11.06 -20.98 -9.67
C PHE A 141 10.66 -19.60 -9.14
N ARG A 142 10.95 -18.54 -9.91
CA ARG A 142 10.58 -17.16 -9.56
C ARG A 142 9.06 -17.00 -9.44
N LEU A 143 8.29 -17.54 -10.39
CA LEU A 143 6.83 -17.53 -10.32
C LEU A 143 6.31 -18.36 -9.14
N ALA A 144 6.86 -19.55 -8.93
CA ALA A 144 6.46 -20.41 -7.82
C ALA A 144 6.69 -19.75 -6.46
N ILE A 145 7.87 -19.16 -6.25
CA ILE A 145 8.21 -18.40 -5.03
C ILE A 145 7.30 -17.19 -4.87
N PHE A 146 7.03 -16.45 -5.96
CA PHE A 146 6.14 -15.29 -5.93
C PHE A 146 4.71 -15.67 -5.51
N PHE A 147 4.13 -16.70 -6.13
CA PHE A 147 2.78 -17.16 -5.76
C PHE A 147 2.74 -17.75 -4.35
N LEU A 148 3.76 -18.51 -3.94
CA LEU A 148 3.86 -19.03 -2.59
C LEU A 148 3.93 -17.89 -1.56
N TYR A 149 4.75 -16.87 -1.82
CA TYR A 149 4.84 -15.67 -0.99
C TYR A 149 3.48 -14.98 -0.87
N LEU A 150 2.80 -14.71 -1.99
CA LEU A 150 1.47 -14.11 -2.00
C LEU A 150 0.47 -14.94 -1.19
N PHE A 151 0.48 -16.26 -1.37
CA PHE A 151 -0.37 -17.16 -0.59
C PHE A 151 -0.09 -17.03 0.91
N LEU A 152 1.18 -17.10 1.34
CA LEU A 152 1.55 -17.01 2.75
C LEU A 152 1.17 -15.67 3.39
N ILE A 153 1.42 -14.54 2.72
CA ILE A 153 1.07 -13.22 3.28
C ILE A 153 -0.45 -13.06 3.42
N THR A 154 -1.25 -13.59 2.49
CA THR A 154 -2.72 -13.53 2.60
C THR A 154 -3.24 -14.38 3.77
N ARG A 155 -2.43 -15.32 4.25
CA ARG A 155 -2.75 -16.15 5.40
C ARG A 155 -2.44 -15.51 6.74
N TRP A 156 -1.59 -14.49 6.75
CA TRP A 156 -1.25 -13.73 7.93
C TRP A 156 -2.39 -12.77 8.32
N GLY A 157 -2.86 -12.87 9.57
CA GLY A 157 -4.00 -12.12 10.10
C GLY A 157 -3.88 -10.60 9.93
N GLU A 158 -2.70 -10.04 10.20
CA GLU A 158 -2.45 -8.60 10.09
C GLU A 158 -2.56 -8.11 8.63
N MET A 159 -1.95 -8.82 7.69
CA MET A 159 -2.05 -8.49 6.25
C MET A 159 -3.48 -8.62 5.73
N ARG A 160 -4.21 -9.66 6.16
CA ARG A 160 -5.64 -9.81 5.84
C ARG A 160 -6.44 -8.59 6.32
N ARG A 161 -6.11 -8.05 7.49
CA ARG A 161 -6.78 -6.87 8.03
C ARG A 161 -6.48 -5.62 7.20
N VAL A 162 -5.23 -5.41 6.78
CA VAL A 162 -4.87 -4.33 5.84
C VAL A 162 -5.66 -4.45 4.52
N PHE A 163 -5.83 -5.67 3.98
CA PHE A 163 -6.66 -5.89 2.79
C PHE A 163 -8.15 -5.56 3.02
N GLN A 164 -8.69 -5.77 4.22
CA GLN A 164 -10.05 -5.35 4.55
C GLN A 164 -10.20 -3.83 4.54
N TYR A 165 -9.23 -3.09 5.10
CA TYR A 165 -9.20 -1.63 5.04
C TYR A 165 -9.07 -1.12 3.60
N HIS A 166 -8.28 -1.80 2.75
CA HIS A 166 -8.22 -1.47 1.32
C HIS A 166 -9.55 -1.70 0.60
N GLY A 167 -10.24 -2.80 0.92
CA GLY A 167 -11.61 -3.02 0.43
C GLY A 167 -12.58 -1.92 0.89
N ALA A 168 -12.44 -1.46 2.13
CA ALA A 168 -13.25 -0.36 2.67
C ALA A 168 -12.95 0.99 1.99
N GLU A 169 -11.68 1.27 1.68
CA GLU A 169 -11.25 2.42 0.89
C GLU A 169 -11.98 2.46 -0.46
N HIS A 170 -11.90 1.38 -1.23
CA HIS A 170 -12.56 1.29 -2.54
C HIS A 170 -14.07 1.48 -2.46
N LYS A 171 -14.70 0.84 -1.48
CA LYS A 171 -16.14 0.97 -1.26
C LYS A 171 -16.55 2.40 -0.92
N THR A 172 -15.73 3.09 -0.14
CA THR A 172 -15.96 4.49 0.24
C THR A 172 -15.84 5.41 -0.97
N ILE A 173 -14.83 5.18 -1.82
CA ILE A 173 -14.66 5.93 -3.08
C ILE A 173 -15.85 5.70 -4.00
N HIS A 174 -16.30 4.45 -4.19
CA HIS A 174 -17.47 4.15 -5.01
C HIS A 174 -18.75 4.84 -4.51
N ALA A 175 -18.98 4.85 -3.20
CA ALA A 175 -20.15 5.53 -2.62
C ALA A 175 -20.09 7.04 -2.87
N TRP A 176 -18.89 7.63 -2.76
CA TRP A 176 -18.64 9.04 -3.08
C TRP A 176 -18.90 9.35 -4.56
N GLU A 177 -18.38 8.53 -5.48
CA GLU A 177 -18.55 8.70 -6.93
C GLU A 177 -20.00 8.50 -7.38
N ALA A 178 -20.72 7.60 -6.71
CA ALA A 178 -22.16 7.39 -6.90
C ALA A 178 -23.02 8.48 -6.23
N GLU A 179 -22.41 9.48 -5.59
CA GLU A 179 -23.07 10.58 -4.88
C GLU A 179 -24.03 10.12 -3.78
N LEU A 180 -23.74 8.95 -3.19
CA LEU A 180 -24.50 8.45 -2.06
C LEU A 180 -23.99 9.10 -0.77
N PRO A 181 -24.87 9.33 0.22
CA PRO A 181 -24.43 9.71 1.56
C PRO A 181 -23.41 8.71 2.10
N LEU A 182 -22.31 9.19 2.68
CA LEU A 182 -21.23 8.36 3.23
C LEU A 182 -21.63 7.72 4.57
N THR A 183 -22.63 6.86 4.51
CA THR A 183 -23.12 6.02 5.61
C THR A 183 -22.55 4.62 5.49
N VAL A 184 -22.48 3.90 6.61
CA VAL A 184 -21.92 2.53 6.64
C VAL A 184 -22.72 1.61 5.71
N GLU A 185 -24.03 1.80 5.64
CA GLU A 185 -24.96 1.04 4.81
C GLU A 185 -24.63 1.22 3.32
N ASN A 186 -24.51 2.47 2.87
CA ASN A 186 -24.25 2.79 1.47
C ASN A 186 -22.85 2.33 1.03
N VAL A 187 -21.84 2.49 1.91
CA VAL A 187 -20.47 2.03 1.65
C VAL A 187 -20.41 0.51 1.58
N LYS A 188 -21.04 -0.22 2.52
CA LYS A 188 -21.03 -1.70 2.52
C LYS A 188 -21.62 -2.29 1.24
N ALA A 189 -22.63 -1.64 0.66
CA ALA A 189 -23.28 -2.07 -0.58
C ALA A 189 -22.37 -1.97 -1.83
N GLN A 190 -21.30 -1.18 -1.78
CA GLN A 190 -20.39 -1.01 -2.91
C GLN A 190 -19.47 -2.22 -3.11
N THR A 191 -18.93 -2.33 -4.33
CA THR A 191 -17.92 -3.33 -4.70
C THR A 191 -16.54 -2.94 -4.17
N THR A 192 -15.68 -3.94 -3.95
CA THR A 192 -14.25 -3.73 -3.67
C THR A 192 -13.40 -3.62 -4.94
N LEU A 193 -13.97 -3.81 -6.13
CA LEU A 193 -13.25 -3.73 -7.40
C LEU A 193 -13.30 -2.29 -7.91
N HIS A 194 -12.15 -1.61 -7.89
CA HIS A 194 -12.07 -0.21 -8.27
C HIS A 194 -11.12 -0.05 -9.48
N PRO A 195 -11.57 0.54 -10.62
CA PRO A 195 -10.82 0.54 -11.88
C PRO A 195 -9.47 1.28 -11.80
N ARG A 196 -9.33 2.20 -10.84
CA ARG A 196 -8.07 2.93 -10.58
C ARG A 196 -7.10 2.20 -9.64
N CYS A 197 -7.44 1.03 -9.12
CA CYS A 197 -6.52 0.26 -8.28
C CYS A 197 -5.61 -0.60 -9.17
N GLY A 198 -4.30 -0.60 -8.87
CA GLY A 198 -3.30 -1.33 -9.66
C GLY A 198 -3.58 -2.83 -9.84
N THR A 199 -4.24 -3.47 -8.86
CA THR A 199 -4.63 -4.89 -8.94
C THR A 199 -5.82 -5.12 -9.86
N THR A 200 -6.77 -4.17 -9.94
CA THR A 200 -7.93 -4.24 -10.83
C THR A 200 -7.57 -3.74 -12.24
N PHE A 201 -6.68 -2.76 -12.35
CA PHE A 201 -6.18 -2.22 -13.61
C PHE A 201 -5.57 -3.33 -14.49
N LEU A 202 -4.76 -4.22 -13.92
CA LEU A 202 -4.17 -5.35 -14.65
C LEU A 202 -5.20 -6.36 -15.18
N VAL A 203 -6.40 -6.41 -14.58
CA VAL A 203 -7.48 -7.33 -14.99
C VAL A 203 -8.44 -6.68 -15.99
N VAL A 204 -8.57 -5.35 -15.97
CA VAL A 204 -9.52 -4.60 -16.82
C VAL A 204 -8.86 -4.11 -18.12
N VAL A 205 -7.55 -3.84 -18.11
CA VAL A 205 -6.83 -3.23 -19.24
C VAL A 205 -6.08 -4.26 -20.10
N VAL A 206 -5.81 -5.46 -19.57
CA VAL A 206 -5.25 -6.60 -20.31
C VAL A 206 -6.39 -7.54 -20.68
#